data_AF-A0A0M9ADU9-F1
#
_entry.id   AF-A0A0M9ADU9-F1
#
_cell.length_a   1.000
_cell.length_b   1.000
_cell.length_c   1.000
_cell.angle_alpha   90.00
_cell.angle_beta   90.00
_cell.angle_gamma   90.00
#
_symmetry.space_group_name_H-M   'P 1'
#
loop_
_entity.id
_entity.type
_entity.pdbx_description
1 polymer ?
#
loop_
_entity_poly.entity_id
_entity_poly.type
_entity_poly.pdbx_seq_one_letter_code
_entity_poly.pdbx_strand_id
1 'polypeptide(L)' 'MQKLALFLLKAFGWKLCIAPPPSKKYVLIGAPHTSNWDFVVGLLGLWGGRIRARFLGKKELFKPPLQDFTHISVSW' A
#
# COMPACT_ATOMS: atom_id res chain seq x y z
N MET A 1 -6.22 11.82 -0.84
CA MET A 1 -5.15 10.94 -1.37
C MET A 1 -5.56 10.08 -2.56
N GLN A 2 -6.77 9.50 -2.63
CA GLN A 2 -7.14 8.57 -3.71
C GLN A 2 -6.89 9.08 -5.14
N LYS A 3 -7.38 10.29 -5.48
CA LYS A 3 -7.22 10.87 -6.83
C LYS A 3 -5.75 11.04 -7.22
N LEU A 4 -4.92 11.49 -6.27
CA LEU A 4 -3.48 11.63 -6.45
C LEU A 4 -2.83 10.27 -6.67
N ALA A 5 -3.20 9.26 -5.89
CA ALA A 5 -2.65 7.91 -6.04
C ALA A 5 -3.00 7.29 -7.39
N LEU A 6 -4.25 7.43 -7.85
CA LEU A 6 -4.68 6.98 -9.18
C LEU A 6 -3.97 7.73 -10.30
N PHE A 7 -3.77 9.05 -10.14
CA PHE A 7 -3.01 9.85 -11.09
C PHE A 7 -1.56 9.40 -11.20
N LEU A 8 -0.87 9.20 -10.06
CA LEU A 8 0.51 8.72 -10.04
C LEU A 8 0.63 7.33 -10.66
N LEU A 9 -0.22 6.38 -10.25
CA LEU A 9 -0.25 5.05 -10.86
C LEU A 9 -0.41 5.14 -12.38
N LYS A 10 -1.39 5.92 -12.86
CA LYS A 10 -1.63 6.09 -14.29
C LYS A 10 -0.44 6.75 -15.00
N ALA A 11 0.21 7.74 -14.40
CA ALA A 11 1.37 8.43 -14.95
C ALA A 11 2.58 7.48 -15.12
N PHE A 12 2.74 6.51 -14.20
CA PHE A 12 3.75 5.46 -14.31
C PHE A 12 3.30 4.24 -15.14
N GLY A 13 2.16 4.33 -15.85
CA GLY A 13 1.66 3.26 -16.71
C GLY A 13 0.91 2.13 -15.98
N TRP A 14 0.63 2.29 -14.68
CA TRP A 14 -0.10 1.30 -13.90
C TRP A 14 -1.61 1.51 -13.96
N LYS A 15 -2.35 0.41 -14.11
CA LYS A 15 -3.80 0.37 -13.99
C LYS A 15 -4.18 -0.34 -12.70
N LEU A 16 -4.95 0.34 -11.85
CA LEU A 16 -5.42 -0.26 -10.61
C LEU A 16 -6.61 -1.18 -10.89
N CYS A 17 -6.43 -2.48 -10.66
CA CYS A 17 -7.47 -3.50 -10.75
C CYS A 17 -7.71 -4.08 -9.35
N ILE A 18 -8.92 -3.91 -8.83
CA ILE A 18 -9.28 -4.38 -7.49
C ILE A 18 -10.40 -5.39 -7.65
N ALA A 19 -10.13 -6.63 -7.26
CA ALA A 19 -11.16 -7.63 -7.07
C ALA A 19 -11.88 -7.39 -5.74
N PRO A 20 -13.20 -7.65 -5.66
CA PRO A 20 -13.88 -7.66 -4.37
C PRO A 20 -13.20 -8.67 -3.45
N PRO A 21 -12.97 -8.31 -2.17
CA PRO A 21 -12.31 -9.22 -1.25
C PRO A 21 -13.19 -10.46 -1.01
N PRO A 22 -12.57 -11.63 -0.79
CA PRO A 22 -13.31 -12.88 -0.58
C PRO A 22 -14.15 -12.87 0.71
N SER A 23 -13.88 -11.94 1.63
CA SER A 23 -14.57 -11.83 2.91
C SER A 23 -14.48 -10.41 3.49
N LYS A 24 -15.26 -10.14 4.55
CA LYS A 24 -15.21 -8.89 5.32
C LYS A 24 -13.87 -8.65 6.02
N LYS A 25 -13.07 -9.70 6.25
CA LYS A 25 -11.76 -9.65 6.94
C LYS A 25 -10.78 -10.56 6.21
N TYR A 26 -9.73 -9.98 5.65
CA TYR A 26 -8.72 -10.70 4.88
C TYR A 26 -7.32 -10.14 5.19
N VAL A 27 -6.30 -10.94 4.89
CA VAL A 27 -4.90 -10.52 4.92
C VAL A 27 -4.43 -10.39 3.47
N LEU A 28 -3.88 -9.24 3.12
CA LEU A 28 -3.27 -9.02 1.81
C LEU A 28 -1.77 -9.29 1.92
N ILE A 29 -1.25 -10.21 1.11
CA ILE A 29 0.17 -10.51 1.02
C ILE A 29 0.66 -9.94 -0.31
N GLY A 30 1.60 -8.99 -0.25
CA GLY A 30 2.33 -8.54 -1.44
C GLY A 30 3.63 -9.32 -1.55
N ALA A 31 3.74 -10.24 -2.51
CA ALA A 31 4.95 -10.98 -2.81
C ALA A 31 4.87 -11.50 -4.26
N PRO A 32 5.99 -11.81 -4.93
CA PRO A 32 7.38 -11.58 -4.51
C PRO A 32 7.77 -10.10 -4.55
N HIS A 33 8.76 -9.71 -3.74
CA HIS A 33 9.32 -8.35 -3.79
C HIS A 33 10.60 -8.35 -4.63
N THR A 34 10.64 -7.45 -5.61
CA THR A 34 11.80 -7.18 -6.46
C THR A 34 12.63 -6.02 -5.91
N SER A 35 12.01 -5.05 -5.24
CA SER A 35 12.67 -3.88 -4.65
C SER A 35 11.79 -3.20 -3.59
N ASN A 36 12.36 -2.25 -2.84
CA ASN A 36 11.57 -1.42 -1.89
C ASN A 36 10.48 -0.59 -2.58
N TRP A 37 10.57 -0.36 -3.90
CA TRP A 37 9.54 0.35 -4.66
C TRP A 37 8.22 -0.41 -4.75
N ASP A 38 8.23 -1.74 -4.59
CA ASP A 38 7.01 -2.55 -4.53
C ASP A 38 6.09 -2.08 -3.38
N PHE A 39 6.66 -1.64 -2.26
CA PHE A 39 5.91 -1.08 -1.14
C PHE A 39 5.22 0.23 -1.50
N VAL A 40 5.91 1.13 -2.21
CA VAL A 40 5.36 2.44 -2.62
C VAL A 40 4.22 2.23 -3.62
N VAL A 41 4.39 1.37 -4.62
CA VAL A 41 3.35 1.04 -5.59
C VAL A 41 2.16 0.37 -4.90
N GLY A 42 2.41 -0.57 -3.97
CA GLY A 42 1.37 -1.18 -3.14
C GLY A 42 0.59 -0.17 -2.30
N LEU A 43 1.28 0.80 -1.68
CA LEU A 43 0.65 1.87 -0.90
C LEU A 43 -0.23 2.78 -1.78
N LEU A 44 0.23 3.15 -2.97
CA LEU A 44 -0.57 3.87 -3.96
C LEU A 44 -1.80 3.06 -4.38
N GLY A 45 -1.66 1.74 -4.54
CA GLY A 45 -2.77 0.84 -4.84
C GLY A 45 -3.81 0.81 -3.72
N LEU A 46 -3.38 0.70 -2.47
CA LEU A 46 -4.27 0.74 -1.30
C LEU A 46 -5.01 2.08 -1.20
N TRP A 47 -4.31 3.21 -1.40
CA TRP A 47 -4.93 4.54 -1.39
C TRP A 47 -5.89 4.74 -2.56
N GLY A 48 -5.50 4.32 -3.77
CA GLY A 48 -6.34 4.38 -4.97
C GLY A 48 -7.60 3.51 -4.83
N GLY A 49 -7.48 2.39 -4.12
CA GLY A 49 -8.56 1.47 -3.79
C GLY A 49 -9.40 1.83 -2.58
N ARG A 50 -9.03 2.89 -1.85
CA ARG A 50 -9.62 3.26 -0.54
C ARG A 50 -9.59 2.10 0.47
N ILE A 51 -8.60 1.23 0.39
CA ILE A 51 -8.43 0.11 1.31
C ILE A 51 -7.74 0.65 2.57
N ARG A 52 -8.44 0.60 3.71
CA ARG A 52 -7.85 0.89 5.02
C ARG A 52 -7.06 -0.33 5.48
N ALA A 53 -5.77 -0.36 5.16
CA ALA A 53 -4.85 -1.39 5.60
C ALA A 53 -4.23 -1.03 6.97
N ARG A 54 -3.99 -2.05 7.79
CA ARG A 54 -3.05 -2.00 8.91
C ARG A 54 -1.84 -2.84 8.49
N PHE A 55 -0.64 -2.30 8.61
CA PHE A 55 0.56 -2.99 8.16
C PHE A 55 1.19 -3.75 9.33
N LEU A 56 1.60 -4.98 9.04
CA LEU A 56 2.49 -5.77 9.87
C LEU A 56 3.81 -5.83 9.13
N GLY A 57 4.83 -5.16 9.64
CA GLY A 57 6.13 -5.07 8.99
C GLY A 57 7.20 -4.74 9.99
N LYS A 58 8.42 -5.22 9.74
CA LYS A 58 9.58 -4.94 10.58
C LYS A 58 9.82 -3.44 10.70
N LYS A 59 10.13 -2.93 11.89
CA LYS A 59 10.37 -1.51 12.15
C LYS A 59 11.41 -0.88 11.22
N GLU A 60 12.40 -1.67 10.78
CA GLU A 60 13.46 -1.23 9.88
C GLU A 60 12.98 -0.90 8.46
N LEU A 61 11.77 -1.35 8.07
CA LEU A 61 11.13 -0.99 6.80
C LEU A 61 10.51 0.41 6.84
N PHE A 62 10.29 0.96 8.04
CA PHE A 62 9.66 2.26 8.26
C PHE A 62 10.67 3.33 8.69
N LYS A 63 11.77 3.45 7.94
CA LYS A 63 12.74 4.55 8.15
C LYS A 63 12.15 5.88 7.66
N PRO A 64 12.44 7.01 8.34
CA PRO A 64 12.02 8.34 7.91
C PRO A 64 12.46 8.62 6.45
N PRO A 65 11.64 9.32 5.64
CA PRO A 65 10.45 10.10 6.00
C PRO A 65 9.11 9.35 5.91
N LEU A 66 9.11 8.03 5.71
CA LEU A 66 7.88 7.25 5.48
C LEU A 66 7.07 6.96 6.75
N GLN A 67 7.53 7.44 7.91
CA GLN A 67 6.95 7.14 9.22
C GLN A 67 5.69 7.97 9.53
N ASP A 68 5.55 9.19 8.97
CA ASP A 68 4.56 10.18 9.42
C ASP A 68 3.34 10.37 8.49
N PHE A 69 3.29 9.74 7.31
CA PHE A 69 2.24 10.05 6.32
C PHE A 69 0.97 9.19 6.40
N THR A 70 0.94 8.24 7.33
CA THR A 70 -0.13 7.26 7.44
C THR A 70 -0.20 6.83 8.88
N HIS A 71 -1.40 6.70 9.45
CA HIS A 71 -1.62 6.00 10.72
C HIS A 71 -1.25 4.51 10.57
N ILE A 72 0.02 4.20 10.29
CA ILE A 72 0.58 2.87 10.29
C ILE A 72 0.86 2.58 11.75
N SER A 73 -0.08 1.91 12.39
CA SER A 73 0.20 1.24 13.65
C SER A 73 1.12 0.05 13.33
N VAL A 74 2.44 0.28 13.34
CA VAL A 74 3.42 -0.81 13.43
C VAL A 74 3.30 -1.35 14.85
N SER A 75 2.49 -2.39 15.02
CA SER A 75 2.53 -3.20 16.23
C SER A 75 3.64 -4.23 16.04
N TRP A 76 4.54 -4.33 17.03
CA TRP A 76 5.75 -5.16 17.15
C TRP A 76 7.06 -4.48 16.75
#